data_AF-A0A4V3REH8-F1
#
_entry.id   AF-A0A4V3REH8-F1
#
_cell.length_a   1.000
_cell.length_b   1.000
_cell.length_c   1.000
_cell.angle_alpha   90.00
_cell.angle_beta   90.00
_cell.angle_gamma   90.00
#
_symmetry.space_group_name_H-M   'P 1'
#
loop_
_entity.id
_entity.type
_entity.pdbx_description
1 polymer ?
#
loop_
_entity_poly.entity_id
_entity_poly.type
_entity_poly.pdbx_seq_one_letter_code
_entity_poly.pdbx_strand_id
1 'polypeptide(L)'
;MSIDIKKIDNFYKSATLSFKKKPTEMTALEFALIYQINQKYHSKDLIQSAVSPDDVINEETLLIMMEYINLVPVKMNKNIAENILNKNKELVSLLAKNKEDSLTIALQKTNNIYDLVNKLALFKKNGLFKVAYDFSSEKFSVIPTELTKSLI
;
A
#
# COMPACT_ATOMS: atom_id res chain seq x y z
N MET A 1 -15.24 -14.40 -2.09
CA MET A 1 -14.96 -15.01 -0.76
C MET A 1 -14.44 -13.89 0.13
N SER A 2 -15.23 -13.39 1.09
CA SER A 2 -14.86 -12.22 1.89
C SER A 2 -13.79 -12.61 2.91
N ILE A 3 -12.60 -12.02 2.79
CA ILE A 3 -11.58 -12.11 3.85
C ILE A 3 -12.16 -11.38 5.06
N ASP A 4 -12.57 -12.15 6.06
CA ASP A 4 -13.17 -11.64 7.29
C ASP A 4 -12.24 -10.60 7.94
N ILE A 5 -12.72 -9.36 8.06
CA ILE A 5 -11.98 -8.22 8.64
C ILE A 5 -11.38 -8.55 10.03
N LYS A 6 -12.01 -9.47 10.78
CA LYS A 6 -11.51 -9.98 12.07
C LYS A 6 -10.25 -10.87 11.98
N LYS A 7 -10.07 -11.61 10.88
CA LYS A 7 -8.86 -12.42 10.65
C LYS A 7 -7.65 -11.52 10.42
N ILE A 8 -7.85 -10.42 9.69
CA ILE A 8 -6.80 -9.46 9.40
C ILE A 8 -6.35 -8.76 10.70
N ASP A 9 -7.26 -8.43 11.61
CA ASP A 9 -6.93 -7.74 12.88
C ASP A 9 -6.06 -8.58 13.84
N ASN A 10 -6.33 -9.88 13.96
CA ASN A 10 -5.47 -10.80 14.71
C ASN A 10 -4.17 -11.12 13.98
N PHE A 11 -4.18 -11.11 12.64
CA PHE A 11 -3.00 -11.26 11.82
C PHE A 11 -2.06 -10.03 11.94
N TYR A 12 -2.61 -8.81 11.95
CA TYR A 12 -1.88 -7.54 12.15
C TYR A 12 -1.09 -7.54 13.45
N LYS A 13 -1.72 -7.97 14.54
CA LYS A 13 -1.04 -8.12 15.84
C LYS A 13 0.06 -9.17 15.79
N SER A 14 -0.17 -10.30 15.10
CA SER A 14 0.80 -11.40 15.03
C SER A 14 2.02 -11.04 14.16
N ALA A 15 1.82 -10.42 13.00
CA ALA A 15 2.88 -10.01 12.09
C ALA A 15 3.76 -8.88 12.67
N THR A 16 3.16 -7.95 13.41
CA THR A 16 3.90 -6.86 14.08
C THR A 16 4.73 -7.35 15.26
N LEU A 17 4.25 -8.36 15.97
CA LEU A 17 5.02 -9.03 17.04
C LEU A 17 6.25 -9.76 16.50
N SER A 18 6.16 -10.42 15.33
CA SER A 18 7.27 -11.15 14.73
C SER A 18 8.38 -10.26 14.15
N PHE A 19 8.06 -9.07 13.64
CA PHE A 19 9.02 -8.21 12.93
C PHE A 19 9.42 -6.92 13.67
N LYS A 20 8.93 -6.69 14.91
CA LYS A 20 9.19 -5.49 15.75
C LYS A 20 8.90 -4.12 15.08
N LYS A 21 8.38 -4.06 13.86
CA LYS A 21 7.97 -2.84 13.14
C LYS A 21 6.46 -2.64 13.30
N LYS A 22 6.03 -1.38 13.46
CA LYS A 22 4.59 -1.06 13.42
C LYS A 22 4.08 -1.12 11.98
N PRO A 23 2.81 -1.48 11.72
CA PRO A 23 2.26 -1.46 10.36
C PRO A 23 2.38 -0.07 9.73
N THR A 24 2.26 0.97 10.56
CA THR A 24 2.43 2.37 10.14
C THR A 24 3.87 2.74 9.75
N GLU A 25 4.83 1.83 9.82
CA GLU A 25 6.23 2.02 9.42
C GLU A 25 6.60 1.15 8.22
N MET A 26 5.68 0.33 7.72
CA MET A 26 5.88 -0.57 6.58
C MET A 26 5.32 0.04 5.28
N THR A 27 5.95 -0.29 4.17
CA THR A 27 5.38 -0.17 2.82
C THR A 27 4.32 -1.26 2.59
N ALA A 28 3.48 -1.09 1.57
CA ALA A 28 2.47 -2.10 1.23
C ALA A 28 3.13 -3.43 0.82
N LEU A 29 4.25 -3.36 0.07
CA LEU A 29 4.99 -4.54 -0.36
C LEU A 29 5.66 -5.25 0.83
N GLU A 30 6.33 -4.52 1.73
CA GLU A 30 6.89 -5.13 2.95
C GLU A 30 5.80 -5.85 3.75
N PHE A 31 4.62 -5.24 3.87
CA PHE A 31 3.48 -5.86 4.53
C PHE A 31 3.04 -7.15 3.83
N ALA A 32 2.88 -7.13 2.51
CA ALA A 32 2.44 -8.29 1.74
C ALA A 32 3.45 -9.45 1.77
N LEU A 33 4.75 -9.16 1.73
CA LEU A 33 5.80 -10.17 1.86
C LEU A 33 5.80 -10.80 3.25
N ILE A 34 5.73 -9.98 4.30
CA ILE A 34 5.60 -10.46 5.69
C ILE A 34 4.33 -11.31 5.84
N TYR A 35 3.23 -10.88 5.22
CA TYR A 35 1.97 -11.61 5.29
C TYR A 35 2.13 -13.02 4.75
N GLN A 36 2.64 -13.13 3.54
CA GLN A 36 2.77 -14.41 2.84
C GLN A 36 3.83 -15.31 3.46
N ILE A 37 4.95 -14.76 3.95
CA ILE A 37 5.93 -15.55 4.69
C ILE A 37 5.29 -16.17 5.93
N ASN A 38 4.50 -15.41 6.70
CA ASN A 38 3.82 -15.96 7.88
C ASN A 38 2.76 -17.02 7.52
N GLN A 39 2.02 -16.85 6.42
CA GLN A 39 1.05 -17.86 5.95
C GLN A 39 1.74 -19.12 5.44
N LYS A 40 2.77 -18.98 4.59
CA LYS A 40 3.45 -20.11 3.94
C LYS A 40 4.27 -20.95 4.92
N TYR A 41 4.83 -20.32 5.97
CA TYR A 41 5.77 -20.99 6.86
C TYR A 41 5.24 -21.30 8.27
N HIS A 42 4.02 -20.86 8.62
CA HIS A 42 3.17 -21.22 9.78
C HIS A 42 3.80 -21.55 11.17
N SER A 43 5.09 -21.35 11.37
CA SER A 43 5.85 -21.89 12.49
C SER A 43 6.77 -20.83 13.06
N LYS A 44 6.78 -20.75 14.39
CA LYS A 44 7.62 -19.84 15.17
C LYS A 44 9.13 -20.06 14.98
N ASP A 45 9.55 -21.13 14.31
CA ASP A 45 10.93 -21.62 14.29
C ASP A 45 11.66 -21.47 12.94
N LEU A 46 11.02 -20.92 11.89
CA LEU A 46 11.61 -20.87 10.54
C LEU A 46 12.03 -19.47 10.05
N ILE A 47 12.10 -18.47 10.92
CA ILE A 47 12.69 -17.15 10.59
C ILE A 47 14.24 -17.23 10.68
N GLN A 48 14.87 -18.21 10.01
CA GLN A 48 16.34 -18.26 9.88
C GLN A 48 16.83 -18.66 8.49
N SER A 49 16.00 -19.24 7.62
CA SER A 49 16.36 -19.41 6.21
C SER A 49 15.86 -18.20 5.42
N ALA A 50 16.79 -17.46 4.82
CA ALA A 50 16.50 -16.33 3.95
C ALA A 50 15.60 -16.76 2.79
N VAL A 51 14.29 -16.56 2.94
CA VAL A 51 13.31 -16.71 1.85
C VAL A 51 13.59 -15.57 0.87
N SER A 52 13.91 -15.91 -0.39
CA SER A 52 14.10 -14.89 -1.41
C SER A 52 12.76 -14.18 -1.64
N PRO A 53 12.74 -12.83 -1.74
CA PRO A 53 11.53 -12.09 -2.06
C PRO A 53 10.82 -12.60 -3.33
N ASP A 54 11.59 -13.11 -4.30
CA ASP A 54 11.08 -13.62 -5.57
C ASP A 54 10.27 -14.93 -5.42
N ASP A 55 10.49 -15.71 -4.35
CA ASP A 55 9.73 -16.94 -4.07
C ASP A 55 8.34 -16.66 -3.46
N VAL A 56 8.04 -15.38 -3.21
CA VAL A 56 6.86 -14.90 -2.48
C VAL A 56 6.06 -13.90 -3.32
N ILE A 57 6.68 -13.20 -4.28
CA ILE A 57 5.97 -12.28 -5.18
C ILE A 57 5.16 -13.09 -6.21
N ASN A 58 3.85 -13.01 -6.10
CA ASN A 58 2.85 -13.69 -6.94
C ASN A 58 1.60 -12.80 -7.10
N GLU A 59 0.56 -13.30 -7.74
CA GLU A 59 -0.71 -12.56 -7.92
C GLU A 59 -1.37 -12.16 -6.59
N GLU A 60 -1.28 -13.00 -5.54
CA GLU A 60 -1.82 -12.70 -4.21
C GLU A 60 -1.11 -11.52 -3.54
N THR A 61 0.15 -11.28 -3.89
CA THR A 61 0.94 -10.16 -3.35
C THR A 61 0.25 -8.83 -3.62
N LEU A 62 -0.23 -8.65 -4.84
CA LEU A 62 -0.92 -7.42 -5.23
C LEU A 62 -2.23 -7.24 -4.44
N LEU A 63 -3.01 -8.31 -4.28
CA LEU A 63 -4.26 -8.29 -3.53
C LEU A 63 -4.03 -7.91 -2.06
N ILE A 64 -3.00 -8.47 -1.42
CA ILE A 64 -2.65 -8.12 -0.05
C ILE A 64 -2.19 -6.67 0.06
N MET A 65 -1.45 -6.15 -0.93
CA MET A 65 -1.07 -4.73 -0.97
C MET A 65 -2.30 -3.81 -1.13
N MET A 66 -3.29 -4.20 -1.93
CA MET A 66 -4.56 -3.47 -2.08
C MET A 66 -5.38 -3.50 -0.78
N GLU A 67 -5.39 -4.63 -0.09
CA GLU A 67 -6.01 -4.77 1.23
C GLU A 67 -5.32 -3.88 2.27
N TYR A 68 -3.99 -3.86 2.28
CA TYR A 68 -3.20 -2.96 3.11
C TYR A 68 -3.52 -1.48 2.83
N ILE A 69 -3.70 -1.10 1.56
CA ILE A 69 -4.12 0.26 1.20
C ILE A 69 -5.44 0.61 1.87
N ASN A 70 -6.43 -0.29 1.92
CA ASN A 70 -7.69 -0.01 2.59
C ASN A 70 -7.52 0.22 4.11
N LEU A 71 -6.53 -0.44 4.70
CA LEU A 71 -6.33 -0.52 6.15
C LEU A 71 -5.32 0.50 6.68
N VAL A 72 -4.46 1.07 5.82
CA VAL A 72 -3.48 2.07 6.25
C VAL A 72 -4.19 3.33 6.78
N PRO A 73 -3.90 3.75 8.03
CA PRO A 73 -4.51 4.94 8.58
C PRO A 73 -3.90 6.20 7.95
N VAL A 74 -4.73 7.24 7.85
CA VAL A 74 -4.25 8.56 7.45
C VAL A 74 -3.61 9.24 8.66
N LYS A 75 -2.32 9.53 8.57
CA LYS A 75 -1.55 10.35 9.50
C LYS A 75 -1.12 11.63 8.78
N MET A 76 -2.02 12.60 8.75
CA MET A 76 -1.78 13.87 8.06
C MET A 76 -0.69 14.66 8.78
N ASN A 77 0.41 14.90 8.08
CA ASN A 77 1.46 15.83 8.49
C ASN A 77 1.82 16.68 7.28
N LYS A 78 1.52 17.98 7.33
CA LYS A 78 1.66 18.89 6.20
C LYS A 78 3.09 18.96 5.66
N ASN A 79 4.09 19.10 6.52
CA ASN A 79 5.50 19.19 6.12
C ASN A 79 5.98 17.90 5.43
N ILE A 80 5.54 16.74 5.94
CA ILE A 80 5.88 15.44 5.32
C ILE A 80 5.16 15.29 3.99
N ALA A 81 3.88 15.66 3.91
CA ALA A 81 3.09 15.61 2.69
C ALA A 81 3.66 16.51 1.59
N GLU A 82 4.10 17.72 1.91
CA GLU A 82 4.78 18.64 0.98
C GLU A 82 6.09 18.05 0.47
N ASN A 83 6.92 17.48 1.34
CA ASN A 83 8.16 16.82 0.93
C ASN A 83 7.89 15.62 0.00
N ILE A 84 6.90 14.80 0.33
CA ILE A 84 6.48 13.67 -0.51
C ILE A 84 5.97 14.16 -1.87
N LEU A 85 5.17 15.21 -1.89
CA LEU A 85 4.67 15.83 -3.11
C LEU A 85 5.83 16.32 -3.97
N ASN A 86 6.79 17.05 -3.40
CA ASN A 86 7.93 17.57 -4.15
C ASN A 86 8.79 16.45 -4.77
N LYS A 87 9.01 15.36 -4.03
CA LYS A 87 9.73 14.17 -4.53
C LYS A 87 8.96 13.38 -5.59
N ASN A 88 7.64 13.55 -5.66
CA ASN A 88 6.76 12.80 -6.58
C ASN A 88 5.90 13.73 -7.44
N LYS A 89 6.38 14.96 -7.70
CA LYS A 89 5.56 16.06 -8.23
C LYS A 89 4.83 15.67 -9.52
N GLU A 90 5.54 15.06 -10.45
CA GLU A 90 4.96 14.64 -11.72
C GLU A 90 3.82 13.62 -11.55
N LEU A 91 4.03 12.59 -10.72
CA LEU A 91 3.04 11.56 -10.47
C LEU A 91 1.84 12.10 -9.68
N VAL A 92 2.09 12.92 -8.66
CA VAL A 92 1.03 13.55 -7.86
C VAL A 92 0.20 14.50 -8.72
N SER A 93 0.84 15.34 -9.54
CA SER A 93 0.14 16.24 -10.46
C SER A 93 -0.64 15.48 -11.54
N LEU A 94 -0.14 14.34 -12.02
CA LEU A 94 -0.87 13.47 -12.94
C LEU A 94 -2.14 12.92 -12.28
N LEU A 95 -2.01 12.29 -11.10
CA LEU A 95 -3.12 11.69 -10.38
C LEU A 95 -4.14 12.72 -9.88
N ALA A 96 -3.70 13.93 -9.53
CA ALA A 96 -4.59 15.00 -9.07
C ALA A 96 -5.53 15.53 -10.16
N LYS A 97 -5.24 15.30 -11.45
CA LYS A 97 -6.19 15.59 -12.54
C LYS A 97 -7.45 14.74 -12.44
N ASN A 98 -7.40 13.61 -11.72
CA ASN A 98 -8.51 12.70 -11.46
C ASN A 98 -9.29 12.31 -12.73
N LYS A 99 -8.57 12.14 -13.84
CA LYS A 99 -9.12 11.58 -15.09
C LYS A 99 -8.93 10.07 -15.07
N GLU A 100 -9.85 9.33 -15.68
CA GLU A 100 -9.80 7.87 -15.78
C GLU A 100 -8.44 7.36 -16.28
N ASP A 101 -7.88 8.00 -17.31
CA ASP A 101 -6.57 7.65 -17.88
C ASP A 101 -5.39 7.93 -16.95
N SER A 102 -5.54 8.72 -15.90
CA SER A 102 -4.41 9.15 -15.05
C SER A 102 -3.76 7.98 -14.33
N LEU A 103 -4.56 6.99 -13.90
CA LEU A 103 -4.06 5.76 -13.27
C LEU A 103 -3.38 4.84 -14.28
N THR A 104 -3.96 4.70 -15.47
CA THR A 104 -3.38 3.93 -16.58
C THR A 104 -2.03 4.51 -17.00
N ILE A 105 -1.95 5.84 -17.16
CA ILE A 105 -0.70 6.54 -17.49
C ILE A 105 0.29 6.42 -16.33
N ALA A 106 -0.16 6.53 -15.07
CA ALA A 106 0.70 6.35 -13.91
C ALA A 106 1.31 4.94 -13.90
N LEU A 107 0.52 3.90 -14.20
CA LEU A 107 0.98 2.53 -14.32
C LEU A 107 2.02 2.38 -15.43
N GLN A 108 1.80 2.98 -16.61
CA GLN A 108 2.76 2.95 -17.71
C GLN A 108 4.08 3.67 -17.38
N LYS A 109 4.02 4.73 -16.56
CA LYS A 109 5.20 5.49 -16.13
C LYS A 109 5.95 4.83 -14.99
N THR A 110 5.30 3.97 -14.20
CA THR A 110 5.96 3.16 -13.19
C THR A 110 6.43 1.85 -13.79
N ASN A 111 7.69 1.48 -13.57
CA ASN A 111 8.24 0.23 -14.07
C ASN A 111 7.50 -1.03 -13.56
N ASN A 112 6.75 -0.88 -12.46
CA ASN A 112 6.11 -1.99 -11.76
C ASN A 112 4.83 -1.54 -11.03
N ILE A 113 3.77 -2.36 -11.11
CA ILE A 113 2.50 -2.15 -10.40
C ILE A 113 2.69 -2.10 -8.88
N TYR A 114 3.61 -2.91 -8.32
CA TYR A 114 3.88 -2.92 -6.88
C TYR A 114 4.43 -1.57 -6.40
N ASP A 115 5.29 -0.92 -7.20
CA ASP A 115 5.81 0.41 -6.88
C ASP A 115 4.71 1.47 -6.90
N LEU A 116 3.79 1.39 -7.88
CA LEU A 116 2.65 2.29 -7.94
C LEU A 116 1.78 2.14 -6.68
N VAL A 117 1.41 0.91 -6.32
CA VAL A 117 0.59 0.62 -5.14
C VAL A 117 1.29 1.06 -3.84
N ASN A 118 2.61 0.86 -3.72
CA ASN A 118 3.40 1.41 -2.61
C ASN A 118 3.33 2.94 -2.52
N LYS A 119 3.48 3.64 -3.64
CA LYS A 119 3.37 5.11 -3.69
C LYS A 119 1.96 5.58 -3.32
N LEU A 120 0.93 4.90 -3.80
CA LEU A 120 -0.46 5.21 -3.49
C LEU A 120 -0.77 5.01 -2.00
N ALA A 121 -0.25 3.94 -1.38
CA ALA A 121 -0.32 3.74 0.07
C ALA A 121 0.39 4.88 0.83
N LEU A 122 1.58 5.29 0.38
CA LEU A 122 2.32 6.42 0.96
C LEU A 122 1.54 7.73 0.85
N PHE A 123 0.92 8.00 -0.30
CA PHE A 123 0.11 9.19 -0.53
C PHE A 123 -1.14 9.21 0.36
N LYS A 124 -1.83 8.08 0.50
CA LYS A 124 -2.96 7.93 1.41
C LYS A 124 -2.56 8.20 2.86
N LYS A 125 -1.50 7.53 3.30
CA LYS A 125 -0.98 7.64 4.66
C LYS A 125 -0.68 9.09 5.06
N ASN A 126 -0.22 9.93 4.13
CA ASN A 126 0.09 11.34 4.40
C ASN A 126 -1.04 12.32 4.05
N GLY A 127 -2.22 11.81 3.68
CA GLY A 127 -3.40 12.63 3.43
C GLY A 127 -3.38 13.37 2.09
N LEU A 128 -2.51 12.98 1.14
CA LEU A 128 -2.51 13.56 -0.21
C LEU A 128 -3.69 13.02 -1.04
N PHE A 129 -3.97 11.73 -0.96
CA PHE A 129 -5.05 11.12 -1.73
C PHE A 129 -5.94 10.27 -0.84
N LYS A 130 -7.24 10.26 -1.12
CA LYS A 130 -8.11 9.18 -0.68
C LYS A 130 -7.90 8.03 -1.64
N VAL A 131 -7.34 6.93 -1.14
CA VAL A 131 -7.09 5.72 -1.93
C VAL A 131 -7.88 4.55 -1.34
N ALA A 132 -8.56 3.81 -2.19
CA ALA A 132 -9.28 2.61 -1.81
C ALA A 132 -9.36 1.64 -2.99
N TYR A 133 -9.40 0.35 -2.67
CA TYR A 133 -9.71 -0.70 -3.63
C TYR A 133 -10.98 -1.43 -3.19
N ASP A 134 -11.95 -1.51 -4.08
CA ASP A 134 -13.18 -2.25 -3.86
C ASP A 134 -13.07 -3.64 -4.48
N PHE A 135 -12.95 -4.66 -3.63
CA PHE A 135 -12.85 -6.07 -4.05
C PHE A 135 -14.14 -6.63 -4.65
N SER A 136 -15.30 -5.99 -4.44
CA SER A 136 -16.56 -6.47 -5.02
C SER A 136 -16.75 -5.99 -6.46
N SER A 137 -16.24 -4.80 -6.77
CA SER A 137 -16.31 -4.21 -8.12
C SER A 137 -14.99 -4.22 -8.87
N GLU A 138 -13.92 -4.71 -8.23
CA GLU A 138 -12.53 -4.68 -8.71
C GLU A 138 -12.03 -3.28 -9.12
N LYS A 139 -12.58 -2.24 -8.47
CA LYS A 139 -12.29 -0.84 -8.81
C LYS A 139 -11.28 -0.23 -7.86
N PHE A 140 -10.28 0.43 -8.44
CA PHE A 140 -9.28 1.20 -7.73
C PHE A 140 -9.61 2.70 -7.78
N SER A 141 -9.76 3.34 -6.62
CA SER A 141 -10.12 4.75 -6.48
C SER A 141 -8.94 5.56 -5.96
N VAL A 142 -8.59 6.65 -6.65
CA VAL A 142 -7.54 7.60 -6.25
C VAL A 142 -8.09 9.02 -6.42
N ILE A 143 -8.47 9.63 -5.31
CA ILE A 143 -9.12 10.95 -5.32
C ILE A 143 -8.22 11.95 -4.57
N PRO A 144 -7.82 13.08 -5.19
CA PRO A 144 -7.01 14.09 -4.51
C PRO A 144 -7.78 14.71 -3.34
N THR A 145 -7.11 14.89 -2.21
CA THR A 145 -7.67 15.63 -1.07
C THR A 145 -7.57 17.15 -1.30
N GLU A 146 -8.24 17.93 -0.46
CA GLU A 146 -8.10 19.40 -0.44
C GLU A 146 -6.66 19.84 -0.19
N LEU A 147 -5.90 19.07 0.62
CA LEU A 147 -4.48 19.32 0.81
C LEU A 147 -3.73 19.22 -0.53
N THR A 148 -3.92 18.13 -1.27
CA THR A 148 -3.24 17.96 -2.57
C THR A 148 -3.62 19.06 -3.56
N LYS A 149 -4.90 19.43 -3.62
CA LYS A 149 -5.35 20.55 -4.47
C LYS A 149 -4.71 21.88 -4.08
N SER A 150 -4.46 22.11 -2.79
CA SER A 150 -3.82 23.34 -2.31
C SER A 150 -2.31 23.41 -2.57
N LEU A 151 -1.67 22.27 -2.84
CA LEU A 151 -0.21 22.15 -3.01
C LEU A 151 0.24 22.05 -4.47
N ILE A 152 -0.69 21.95 -5.43
CA ILE A 152 -0.45 21.85 -6.88
C ILE A 152 -0.80 23.17 -7.53
#